data_AF-A0A3D4U359-F1
#
_entry.id   AF-A0A3D4U359-F1
#
_cell.length_a   1.000
_cell.length_b   1.000
_cell.length_c   1.000
_cell.angle_alpha   90.00
_cell.angle_beta   90.00
_cell.angle_gamma   90.00
#
_symmetry.space_group_name_H-M   'P 1'
#
loop_
_entity.id
_entity.type
_entity.pdbx_description
1 polymer ?
#
loop_
_entity_poly.entity_id
_entity_poly.type
_entity_poly.pdbx_seq_one_letter_code
_entity_poly.pdbx_strand_id
1 'polypeptide(L)'
;MEVRVAMAQINVVTGDLKGNALRIVKAMERAHQEGADIVVFPERALTGHCAGALLEQRHFIEDQRRYLYEDIAARVPANLAIVVGIVPEQEQGTEPE
;
A
#
# COMPACT_ATOMS: atom_id res chain seq x y z
N MET A 1 6.47 16.06 -23.36
CA MET A 1 6.77 15.04 -22.34
C MET A 1 5.51 14.21 -22.16
N GLU A 2 5.62 12.90 -22.24
CA GLU A 2 4.52 11.95 -22.01
C GLU A 2 4.74 11.33 -20.63
N VAL A 3 3.66 11.11 -19.86
CA VAL A 3 3.69 10.44 -18.56
C VAL A 3 2.88 9.17 -18.68
N ARG A 4 3.46 8.03 -18.33
CA ARG A 4 2.83 6.72 -18.37
C ARG A 4 2.35 6.31 -16.99
N VAL A 5 1.05 6.07 -16.88
CA VAL A 5 0.41 5.66 -15.63
C VAL A 5 -0.06 4.22 -15.76
N ALA A 6 0.40 3.35 -14.86
CA ALA A 6 -0.06 1.98 -14.73
C ALA A 6 -1.07 1.85 -13.59
N MET A 7 -2.15 1.10 -13.84
CA MET A 7 -3.13 0.73 -12.81
C MET A 7 -2.90 -0.73 -12.42
N ALA A 8 -2.32 -0.94 -11.23
CA ALA A 8 -1.96 -2.26 -10.74
C ALA A 8 -3.13 -2.91 -10.00
N GLN A 9 -4.02 -3.59 -10.73
CA GLN A 9 -5.05 -4.41 -10.11
C GLN A 9 -4.44 -5.68 -9.52
N ILE A 10 -4.55 -5.84 -8.19
CA ILE A 10 -4.00 -6.98 -7.45
C ILE A 10 -5.08 -7.68 -6.62
N ASN A 11 -4.93 -8.99 -6.42
CA ASN A 11 -5.80 -9.77 -5.54
C ASN A 11 -5.36 -9.60 -4.08
N VAL A 12 -5.82 -8.51 -3.46
CA VAL A 12 -5.57 -8.21 -2.04
C VAL A 12 -6.25 -9.25 -1.16
N VAL A 13 -5.53 -9.81 -0.19
CA VAL A 13 -6.04 -10.76 0.79
C VAL A 13 -6.21 -10.04 2.13
N THR A 14 -7.43 -10.00 2.65
CA THR A 14 -7.73 -9.31 3.91
C THR A 14 -6.85 -9.83 5.06
N GLY A 15 -6.14 -8.92 5.74
CA GLY A 15 -5.28 -9.24 6.88
C GLY A 15 -3.88 -9.77 6.54
N ASP A 16 -3.61 -10.19 5.30
CA ASP A 16 -2.29 -10.71 4.88
C ASP A 16 -1.34 -9.55 4.49
N LEU A 17 -0.87 -8.78 5.48
CA LEU A 17 0.00 -7.61 5.24
C LEU A 17 1.26 -7.98 4.44
N LYS A 18 1.93 -9.08 4.84
CA LYS A 18 3.16 -9.57 4.20
C LYS A 18 2.92 -9.96 2.74
N GLY A 19 1.90 -10.77 2.48
CA GLY A 19 1.60 -11.21 1.13
C GLY A 19 1.08 -10.06 0.26
N ASN A 20 0.33 -9.12 0.82
CA ASN A 20 -0.12 -7.93 0.09
C ASN A 20 1.06 -7.01 -0.26
N ALA A 21 2.02 -6.82 0.65
CA ALA A 21 3.26 -6.10 0.36
C ALA A 21 4.03 -6.76 -0.80
N LEU A 22 4.15 -8.10 -0.80
CA LEU A 22 4.80 -8.82 -1.90
C LEU A 22 4.05 -8.66 -3.23
N ARG A 23 2.72 -8.63 -3.21
CA ARG A 23 1.89 -8.40 -4.41
C ARG A 23 2.11 -6.98 -4.96
N ILE A 24 2.17 -5.97 -4.09
CA ILE A 24 2.46 -4.58 -4.44
C ILE A 24 3.84 -4.48 -5.09
N VAL A 25 4.88 -5.05 -4.46
CA VAL A 25 6.25 -5.03 -4.99
C VAL A 25 6.34 -5.67 -6.36
N LYS A 26 5.76 -6.87 -6.55
CA LYS A 26 5.77 -7.54 -7.86
C LYS A 26 5.06 -6.75 -8.96
N ALA A 27 3.93 -6.13 -8.63
CA ALA A 27 3.18 -5.33 -9.60
C ALA A 27 3.89 -4.01 -9.93
N MET A 28 4.54 -3.38 -8.94
CA MET A 28 5.41 -2.22 -9.13
C MET A 28 6.59 -2.55 -10.05
N GLU A 29 7.31 -3.65 -9.78
CA GLU A 29 8.44 -4.11 -10.60
C GLU A 29 8.01 -4.36 -12.04
N ARG A 30 6.86 -5.02 -12.25
CA ARG A 30 6.31 -5.25 -13.58
C ARG A 30 5.98 -3.94 -14.30
N ALA A 31 5.26 -3.03 -13.66
CA ALA A 31 4.88 -1.76 -14.25
C ALA A 31 6.12 -0.90 -14.59
N HIS A 32 7.15 -0.97 -13.76
CA HIS A 32 8.43 -0.33 -14.03
C HIS A 32 9.11 -0.90 -15.28
N GLN A 33 9.15 -2.22 -15.43
CA GLN A 33 9.68 -2.90 -16.62
C GLN A 33 8.90 -2.56 -17.90
N GLU A 34 7.60 -2.29 -17.78
CA GLU A 34 6.73 -1.84 -18.87
C GLU A 34 6.87 -0.33 -19.18
N GLY A 35 7.72 0.39 -18.42
CA GLY A 35 8.04 1.80 -18.64
C GLY A 35 7.03 2.78 -18.05
N ALA A 36 6.34 2.40 -16.96
CA ALA A 36 5.49 3.33 -16.21
C ALA A 36 6.34 4.34 -15.41
N ASP A 37 5.86 5.57 -15.35
CA ASP A 37 6.37 6.63 -14.47
C ASP A 37 5.61 6.67 -13.14
N ILE A 38 4.34 6.28 -13.16
CA ILE A 38 3.45 6.22 -11.99
C ILE A 38 2.72 4.88 -11.96
N VAL A 39 2.65 4.25 -10.79
CA VAL A 39 1.82 3.05 -10.54
C VAL A 39 0.80 3.35 -9.45
N VAL A 40 -0.48 3.17 -9.76
CA VAL A 40 -1.57 3.32 -8.78
C VAL A 40 -2.11 1.96 -8.36
N PHE A 41 -2.33 1.78 -7.06
CA PHE A 41 -2.86 0.56 -6.46
C PHE A 41 -4.29 0.78 -5.92
N PRO A 42 -5.05 -0.30 -5.69
CA PRO A 42 -6.39 -0.21 -5.12
C PRO A 42 -6.42 0.48 -3.75
N GLU A 43 -7.62 0.89 -3.36
CA GLU A 43 -7.88 1.31 -1.98
C GLU A 43 -7.47 0.20 -1.01
N ARG A 44 -6.83 0.56 0.11
CA ARG A 44 -6.42 -0.37 1.16
C ARG A 44 -5.65 -1.59 0.63
N ALA A 45 -4.78 -1.36 -0.35
CA ALA A 45 -3.97 -2.38 -1.01
C ALA A 45 -3.11 -3.22 -0.05
N LEU A 46 -2.81 -2.71 1.15
CA LEU A 46 -2.00 -3.41 2.15
C LEU A 46 -2.84 -4.22 3.14
N THR A 47 -3.98 -3.69 3.61
CA THR A 47 -4.82 -4.31 4.65
C THR A 47 -5.99 -5.13 4.11
N GLY A 48 -6.46 -4.80 2.91
CA GLY A 48 -7.71 -5.28 2.36
C GLY A 48 -8.92 -4.51 2.89
N HIS A 49 -9.92 -4.33 2.03
CA HIS A 49 -11.11 -3.52 2.32
C HIS A 49 -11.95 -4.07 3.50
N CYS A 50 -12.03 -5.40 3.64
CA CYS A 50 -12.82 -6.05 4.68
C CYS A 50 -12.09 -6.27 6.03
N ALA A 51 -11.01 -5.54 6.34
CA ALA A 51 -10.20 -5.83 7.54
C ALA A 51 -10.92 -5.53 8.88
N GLY A 52 -12.02 -4.75 8.86
CA GLY A 52 -12.92 -4.57 10.02
C GLY A 52 -12.19 -4.39 11.35
N ALA A 53 -12.45 -5.30 12.30
CA ALA A 53 -11.87 -5.31 13.64
C ALA A 53 -10.33 -5.33 13.70
N LEU A 54 -9.64 -5.79 12.65
CA LEU A 54 -8.17 -5.71 12.60
C LEU A 54 -7.70 -4.25 12.59
N LEU A 55 -8.49 -3.32 12.03
CA LEU A 55 -8.13 -1.91 12.00
C LEU A 55 -8.21 -1.23 13.37
N GLU A 56 -8.95 -1.80 14.32
CA GLU A 56 -9.03 -1.33 15.69
C GLU A 56 -7.79 -1.75 16.50
N GLN A 57 -7.00 -2.69 15.98
CA GLN A 57 -5.80 -3.20 16.62
C GLN A 57 -4.59 -2.33 16.27
N ARG A 58 -4.09 -1.58 17.25
CA ARG A 58 -2.91 -0.71 17.08
C ARG A 58 -1.71 -1.42 16.45
N HIS A 59 -1.40 -2.63 16.89
CA HIS A 59 -0.28 -3.41 16.35
C HIS A 59 -0.44 -3.74 14.85
N PHE A 60 -1.67 -3.91 14.36
CA PHE A 60 -1.94 -4.16 12.94
C PHE A 60 -1.67 -2.93 12.08
N ILE A 61 -1.97 -1.73 12.59
CA ILE A 61 -1.63 -0.46 11.92
C ILE A 61 -0.13 -0.19 11.97
N GLU A 62 0.53 -0.49 13.09
CA GLU A 62 2.00 -0.41 13.22
C GLU A 62 2.68 -1.38 12.25
N ASP A 63 2.21 -2.62 12.14
CA ASP A 63 2.70 -3.59 11.17
C ASP A 63 2.47 -3.15 9.73
N GLN A 64 1.29 -2.57 9.42
CA GLN A 64 1.03 -1.98 8.10
C GLN A 64 2.09 -0.92 7.77
N ARG A 65 2.43 -0.03 8.70
CA ARG A 65 3.46 1.00 8.50
C ARG A 65 4.84 0.38 8.29
N ARG A 66 5.19 -0.64 9.07
CA ARG A 66 6.44 -1.37 8.88
C ARG A 66 6.56 -1.93 7.46
N TYR A 67 5.55 -2.66 6.98
CA TYR A 67 5.53 -3.18 5.61
C TYR A 67 5.53 -2.07 4.55
N LEU A 68 4.88 -0.94 4.81
CA LEU A 68 4.90 0.20 3.90
C LEU A 68 6.32 0.77 3.72
N TYR A 69 7.05 1.01 4.81
CA TYR A 69 8.36 1.66 4.75
C TYR A 69 9.51 0.69 4.48
N GLU A 70 9.56 -0.43 5.20
CA GLU A 70 10.69 -1.35 5.18
C GLU A 70 10.64 -2.32 3.99
N ASP A 71 9.45 -2.63 3.48
CA ASP A 71 9.28 -3.58 2.37
C ASP A 71 8.89 -2.91 1.05
N ILE A 72 7.92 -2.00 1.04
CA ILE A 72 7.41 -1.39 -0.20
C ILE A 72 8.29 -0.20 -0.59
N ALA A 73 8.35 0.85 0.26
CA ALA A 73 9.06 2.08 -0.05
C ALA A 73 10.56 1.86 -0.31
N ALA A 74 11.18 0.97 0.46
CA ALA A 74 12.59 0.59 0.29
C ALA A 74 12.92 -0.04 -1.07
N ARG A 75 11.92 -0.53 -1.81
CA ARG A 75 12.09 -1.18 -3.12
C ARG A 75 11.63 -0.32 -4.30
N VAL A 76 11.14 0.90 -4.05
CA VAL A 76 10.68 1.81 -5.12
C VAL A 76 11.89 2.31 -5.93
N PRO A 77 11.92 2.08 -7.26
CA PRO A 77 12.96 2.63 -8.11
C PRO A 77 12.98 4.16 -8.09
N ALA A 78 14.15 4.78 -8.21
CA ALA A 78 14.30 6.23 -8.11
C ALA A 78 13.51 7.03 -9.18
N ASN A 79 13.19 6.39 -10.30
CA ASN A 79 12.45 6.96 -11.43
C ASN A 79 11.00 6.44 -11.52
N LEU A 80 10.42 5.98 -10.41
CA LEU A 80 9.02 5.54 -10.35
C LEU A 80 8.31 6.18 -9.15
N ALA A 81 7.13 6.73 -9.37
CA ALA A 81 6.21 7.09 -8.30
C ALA A 81 5.17 5.97 -8.09
N ILE A 82 4.81 5.70 -6.83
CA ILE A 82 3.74 4.76 -6.50
C ILE A 82 2.67 5.40 -5.61
N VAL A 83 1.42 5.02 -5.80
CA VAL A 83 0.28 5.43 -4.97
C VAL A 83 -0.37 4.20 -4.36
N VAL A 84 -0.20 4.02 -3.05
CA VAL A 84 -0.68 2.83 -2.32
C VAL A 84 -1.76 3.23 -1.33
N GLY A 85 -2.92 2.58 -1.39
CA GLY A 85 -3.99 2.78 -0.41
C GLY A 85 -3.64 2.15 0.94
N ILE A 86 -3.64 2.96 2.00
CA ILE A 86 -3.37 2.55 3.39
C ILE A 86 -4.47 3.05 4.32
N VAL A 87 -4.50 2.51 5.54
CA VAL A 87 -5.32 3.05 6.64
C VAL A 87 -4.44 3.98 7.49
N PRO A 88 -4.81 5.26 7.70
CA PRO A 88 -4.03 6.16 8.55
C PRO A 88 -4.12 5.74 10.02
N GLU A 89 -3.10 6.09 10.80
CA GLU A 89 -3.23 6.07 12.26
C GLU A 89 -4.35 7.05 12.66
N GLN A 90 -5.22 6.62 13.58
CA GLN A 90 -6.17 7.55 14.19
C GLN A 90 -5.35 8.51 15.06
N GLU A 91 -5.42 9.81 14.77
CA GLU A 91 -5.02 10.81 15.77
C GLU A 91 -5.90 10.60 17.00
N GLN A 92 -5.32 10.59 18.21
CA GLN A 92 -6.11 10.62 19.43
C GLN A 92 -6.90 11.94 19.44
N GLY A 93 -8.09 11.94 18.85
CA GLY A 93 -9.04 13.00 19.05
C GLY A 93 -9.46 12.96 20.51
N THR A 94 -9.11 14.01 21.27
CA THR A 94 -9.94 14.45 22.39
C THR A 94 -11.38 14.43 21.90
N GLU A 95 -12.20 13.56 22.49
CA GLU A 95 -13.64 13.64 22.30
C GLU A 95 -14.07 15.09 22.59
N PRO A 96 -14.86 15.74 21.72
CA PRO A 96 -15.53 16.95 22.13
C PRO A 96 -16.52 16.56 23.23
N GLU A 97 -16.33 17.14 24.42
CA GLU A 97 -17.29 17.12 25.52
C GLU A 97 -18.69 17.60 25.07
#